data_AF-A0A2K3KC04-F1
#
_entry.id   AF-A0A2K3KC04-F1
#
_cell.length_a   1.000
_cell.length_b   1.000
_cell.length_c   1.000
_cell.angle_alpha   90.00
_cell.angle_beta   90.00
_cell.angle_gamma   90.00
#
_symmetry.space_group_name_H-M   'P 1'
#
loop_
_entity.id
_entity.type
_entity.pdbx_description
1 polymer ?
#
loop_
_entity_poly.entity_id
_entity_poly.type
_entity_poly.pdbx_seq_one_letter_code
_entity_poly.pdbx_strand_id
1 'polypeptide(L)' 'MLSSSSSLVVSVVNNNGCNKPAVLFVFGDSNSDTGGLVSGLGFPVNLPNGRTFFHRSTGRLSDGRLVIDLLLLTSNNNAD' A
#
# COMPACT_ATOMS: atom_id res chain seq x y z
N MET A 1 8.14 -16.06 -13.05
CA MET A 1 9.26 -15.98 -12.08
C MET A 1 9.11 -14.62 -11.41
N LEU A 2 8.73 -14.48 -10.14
CA LEU A 2 9.24 -15.15 -8.95
C LEU A 2 8.10 -15.78 -8.11
N SER A 3 8.24 -17.06 -7.77
CA SER A 3 7.54 -17.63 -6.62
C SER A 3 8.43 -17.39 -5.40
N SER A 4 8.37 -16.19 -4.84
CA SER A 4 9.05 -15.83 -3.61
C SER A 4 7.94 -15.49 -2.62
N SER A 5 7.87 -16.21 -1.50
CA SER A 5 6.85 -16.04 -0.48
C SER A 5 6.67 -14.56 -0.13
N SER A 6 5.48 -14.01 -0.39
CA SER A 6 5.19 -12.63 -0.07
C SER A 6 5.30 -12.42 1.45
N SER A 7 6.05 -11.42 1.87
CA SER A 7 6.23 -11.10 3.28
C SER A 7 5.86 -9.63 3.49
N LEU A 8 4.62 -9.41 3.94
CA LEU A 8 4.12 -8.11 4.35
C LEU A 8 4.21 -8.01 5.87
N VAL A 9 4.91 -7.02 6.38
CA VAL A 9 4.98 -6.67 7.80
C VAL A 9 4.37 -5.28 7.99
N VAL A 10 3.35 -5.20 8.85
CA VAL A 10 2.68 -3.94 9.20
C VAL A 10 2.86 -3.70 10.69
N SER A 11 3.41 -2.54 11.04
CA SER A 11 3.47 -2.05 12.42
C SER A 11 2.50 -0.88 12.58
N VAL A 12 1.57 -1.00 13.53
CA VAL A 12 0.57 0.02 13.84
C VAL A 12 0.96 0.70 15.16
N VAL A 13 1.13 2.02 15.12
CA VAL A 13 1.37 2.84 16.31
C VAL A 13 0.10 3.62 16.63
N ASN A 14 -0.57 3.21 17.70
CA ASN A 14 -1.76 3.89 18.23
C ASN A 14 -1.35 4.92 19.29
N ASN A 15 -1.99 6.09 19.26
CA ASN A 15 -1.74 7.13 20.24
C ASN A 15 -2.84 7.11 21.32
N ASN A 16 -2.61 6.34 22.39
CA ASN A 16 -3.58 6.19 23.46
C ASN A 16 -3.77 7.53 24.19
N GLY A 17 -4.91 8.20 23.95
CA GLY A 17 -5.29 9.44 24.64
C GLY A 17 -5.27 10.72 23.81
N CYS A 18 -5.03 10.65 22.49
CA CYS A 18 -5.14 11.81 21.60
C CYS A 18 -5.92 11.42 20.35
N ASN A 19 -6.79 12.31 19.83
CA ASN A 19 -7.49 12.13 18.54
C ASN A 19 -6.53 12.24 17.33
N LYS A 20 -5.32 11.66 17.45
CA LYS A 20 -4.37 11.57 16.36
C LYS A 20 -4.63 10.28 15.58
N PRO A 21 -4.63 10.34 14.25
CA PRO A 21 -4.75 9.14 13.43
C PRO A 21 -3.60 8.17 13.75
N ALA A 22 -3.89 6.86 13.69
CA ALA A 22 -2.88 5.83 13.86
C ALA A 22 -1.81 5.93 12.76
N VAL A 23 -0.56 5.65 13.10
CA VAL A 23 0.55 5.62 12.14
C VAL A 23 0.84 4.18 11.75
N LEU A 24 0.90 3.91 10.45
CA LEU A 24 1.23 2.59 9.90
C LEU A 24 2.61 2.63 9.25
N PHE A 25 3.49 1.73 9.68
CA PHE A 25 4.75 1.44 9.01
C PHE A 25 4.62 0.11 8.26
N VAL A 26 4.93 0.11 6.98
CA VAL A 26 4.74 -1.04 6.09
C VAL A 26 6.09 -1.43 5.49
N PHE A 27 6.47 -2.69 5.67
CA PHE A 27 7.64 -3.29 5.07
C PHE A 27 7.20 -4.52 4.28
N GLY A 28 7.80 -4.74 3.12
CA GLY A 28 7.51 -5.93 2.37
C GLY A 28 7.90 -5.82 0.92
N ASP A 29 7.05 -6.42 0.08
CA ASP A 29 7.26 -6.60 -1.34
C ASP A 29 6.26 -5.75 -2.16
N SER A 30 6.08 -6.14 -3.42
CA SER A 30 5.17 -5.51 -4.38
C SER A 30 3.73 -5.36 -3.88
N ASN A 31 3.26 -6.21 -2.96
CA ASN A 31 1.90 -6.14 -2.42
C ASN A 31 1.70 -4.95 -1.45
N SER A 32 2.79 -4.38 -0.94
CA SER A 32 2.82 -3.15 -0.12
C SER A 32 3.33 -1.92 -0.86
N ASP A 33 4.06 -2.10 -1.95
CA ASP A 33 4.78 -1.01 -2.59
C ASP A 33 3.83 0.00 -3.24
N THR A 34 3.83 1.24 -2.72
CA THR A 34 3.04 2.33 -3.28
C THR A 34 3.80 3.16 -4.32
N GLY A 35 4.85 2.60 -4.93
CA GLY A 35 5.71 3.27 -5.91
C GLY A 35 7.18 3.43 -5.50
N GLY A 36 7.62 2.79 -4.40
CA GLY A 36 9.01 2.76 -3.98
C GLY A 36 9.92 2.08 -5.00
N LEU A 37 9.44 1.08 -5.74
CA LEU A 37 10.19 0.46 -6.82
C LEU A 37 10.48 1.46 -7.96
N VAL A 38 9.45 2.23 -8.36
CA VAL A 38 9.57 3.25 -9.41
C VAL A 38 10.46 4.39 -8.95
N SER A 39 10.27 4.88 -7.71
CA SER A 39 11.03 6.00 -7.18
C SER A 39 12.49 5.64 -6.89
N GLY A 40 12.77 4.41 -6.43
CA GLY A 40 14.10 4.00 -6.00
C GLY A 40 14.97 3.49 -7.14
N LEU A 41 14.39 2.74 -8.08
CA LEU A 41 15.13 2.08 -9.16
C LEU A 41 14.78 2.60 -10.56
N GLY A 42 13.87 3.57 -10.68
CA GLY A 42 13.40 4.06 -11.98
C GLY A 42 12.67 2.99 -12.80
N PHE A 43 12.19 1.91 -12.16
CA PHE A 43 11.57 0.80 -12.85
C PHE A 43 10.21 1.24 -13.45
N PRO A 44 9.99 1.14 -14.77
CA PRO A 44 8.77 1.62 -15.38
C PRO A 44 7.61 0.65 -15.15
N VAL A 45 6.67 1.05 -14.29
CA VAL A 45 5.39 0.36 -14.11
C VAL A 45 4.36 0.97 -15.04
N ASN A 46 3.97 0.22 -16.07
CA ASN A 46 3.02 0.63 -17.10
C ASN A 46 1.65 -0.05 -16.92
N LEU A 47 0.68 0.32 -17.76
CA LEU A 47 -0.58 -0.40 -17.90
C LEU A 47 -0.30 -1.91 -18.16
N PRO A 48 -1.10 -2.83 -17.58
CA PRO A 48 -2.43 -2.60 -17.02
C PRO A 48 -2.45 -2.08 -15.57
N ASN A 49 -1.33 -1.97 -14.87
CA ASN A 49 -1.33 -1.57 -13.47
C ASN A 49 -1.98 -0.18 -13.24
N GLY A 50 -2.83 -0.09 -12.22
CA GLY A 50 -3.65 1.08 -11.88
C GLY A 50 -4.81 1.42 -12.83
N ARG A 51 -5.07 0.63 -13.89
CA ARG A 51 -6.16 0.86 -14.85
C ARG A 51 -7.55 0.70 -14.24
N THR A 52 -7.78 -0.32 -13.43
CA THR A 52 -9.11 -0.66 -12.92
C THR A 52 -9.53 0.25 -11.77
N PHE A 53 -8.63 0.59 -10.84
CA PHE A 53 -8.98 1.42 -9.68
C PHE A 53 -8.65 2.91 -9.87
N PHE A 54 -7.43 3.24 -10.32
CA PHE A 54 -6.98 4.63 -10.44
C PHE A 54 -7.19 5.23 -11.84
N HIS A 55 -7.55 4.40 -12.82
CA HIS A 55 -7.67 4.75 -14.25
C HIS A 55 -6.40 5.33 -14.88
N ARG A 56 -5.23 5.05 -14.27
CA ARG A 56 -3.89 5.43 -14.74
C ARG A 56 -2.83 4.61 -14.01
N SER A 57 -1.62 4.51 -14.57
CA SER A 57 -0.49 3.94 -13.81
C SER A 57 -0.16 4.82 -12.61
N THR A 58 0.04 4.20 -11.46
CA THR A 58 0.40 4.86 -10.19
C THR A 58 1.74 4.38 -9.65
N GLY A 59 2.51 3.62 -10.43
CA GLY A 59 3.75 3.01 -9.96
C GLY A 59 3.59 1.80 -9.04
N ARG A 60 2.35 1.33 -8.83
CA ARG A 60 2.03 0.14 -8.03
C ARG A 60 2.01 -1.09 -8.93
N LEU A 61 2.51 -2.23 -8.46
CA LEU A 61 2.43 -3.51 -9.17
C LEU A 61 1.06 -4.19 -8.95
N SER A 62 -0.03 -3.41 -9.07
CA SER A 62 -1.41 -3.87 -8.94
C SER A 62 -2.34 -3.05 -9.83
N ASP A 63 -3.40 -3.67 -10.33
CA ASP A 63 -4.48 -3.00 -11.07
C ASP A 63 -5.58 -2.41 -10.15
N GLY A 64 -5.56 -2.83 -8.88
CA GLY A 64 -6.55 -2.48 -7.87
C GLY A 64 -5.96 -1.79 -6.63
N ARG A 65 -6.73 -1.83 -5.54
CA ARG A 65 -6.25 -1.44 -4.21
C ARG A 65 -5.23 -2.47 -3.69
N LEU A 66 -4.25 -1.99 -2.93
CA LEU A 66 -3.34 -2.83 -2.15
C LEU A 66 -3.99 -3.16 -0.79
N VAL A 67 -3.49 -4.20 -0.12
CA VAL A 67 -3.98 -4.60 1.23
C VAL A 67 -3.89 -3.42 2.21
N ILE A 68 -2.85 -2.58 2.09
CA ILE A 68 -2.70 -1.39 2.93
C ILE A 68 -3.80 -0.35 2.72
N ASP A 69 -4.36 -0.22 1.50
CA ASP A 69 -5.46 0.72 1.24
C ASP A 69 -6.75 0.28 1.96
N LEU A 70 -6.93 -1.02 2.18
CA LEU A 70 -8.07 -1.57 2.93
C LEU A 70 -7.90 -1.34 4.43
N LEU A 71 -6.70 -1.52 4.97
CA LEU A 71 -6.38 -1.25 6.38
C LEU A 71 -6.57 0.23 6.74
N LEU A 72 -6.20 1.14 5.84
CA LEU A 72 -6.44 2.57 6.03
C LEU A 72 -7.93 2.91 5.98
N LEU A 73 -8.68 2.27 5.08
CA LEU A 73 -10.13 2.46 5.00
C LEU A 73 -10.84 2.03 6.29
N THR A 74 -10.49 0.87 6.86
CA THR A 74 -11.15 0.36 8.08
C THR A 74 -10.86 1.23 9.31
N SER A 75 -9.65 1.76 9.46
CA SER A 75 -9.33 2.68 10.56
C SER A 75 -10.14 3.98 10.54
N ASN A 76 -10.62 4.42 9.38
CA ASN A 76 -11.42 5.64 9.26
C ASN A 76 -12.90 5.44 9.58
N ASN A 77 -13.39 4.20 9.69
CA ASN A 77 -14.80 3.90 9.99
C ASN A 77 -15.08 3.72 11.51
N ASN A 78 -14.06 3.89 12.36
CA ASN A 78 -14.22 3.91 13.83
C ASN A 78 -14.31 5.34 14.39
N ALA A 79 -14.48 6.34 13.51
CA ALA A 79 -14.67 7.73 13.87
C ALA A 79 -16.17 8.11 13.84
N ASP A 80 -17.00 7.30 14.47
CA ASP A 80 -18.39 7.60 14.84
C ASP A 80 -18.56 7.36 16.35
#